data_AF-A0A0C9ZC06-F1
#
_entry.id   AF-A0A0C9ZC06-F1
#
_cell.length_a   1.000
_cell.length_b   1.000
_cell.length_c   1.000
_cell.angle_alpha   90.00
_cell.angle_beta   90.00
_cell.angle_gamma   90.00
#
_symmetry.space_group_name_H-M   'P 1'
#
loop_
_entity.id
_entity.type
_entity.pdbx_description
1 polymer ?
#
loop_
_entity_poly.entity_id
_entity_poly.type
_entity_poly.pdbx_seq_one_letter_code
_entity_poly.pdbx_strand_id
1 'polypeptide(L)' 'LDNAGNNHTSMQEYSRLLEERRLEFDPVEQQIPCFPHIINICVKHIVDEYSIADFSDVSETW' A
#
# COMPACT_ATOMS: atom_id res chain seq x y z
N LEU A 1 -0.67 15.90 6.19
CA LEU A 1 -1.83 14.99 6.34
C LEU A 1 -1.28 13.58 6.44
N ASP A 2 -1.46 12.93 7.58
CA ASP A 2 -1.03 11.55 7.79
C ASP A 2 -2.08 10.59 7.23
N ASN A 3 -1.98 10.29 5.93
CA ASN A 3 -2.92 9.42 5.25
C ASN A 3 -2.83 7.96 5.74
N ALA A 4 -1.65 7.55 6.19
CA ALA A 4 -1.44 6.19 6.69
C ALA A 4 -2.10 6.01 8.06
N GLY A 5 -1.86 6.94 8.99
CA GLY A 5 -2.53 6.96 10.29
C GLY A 5 -4.05 7.09 10.16
N ASN A 6 -4.54 7.98 9.30
CA ASN A 6 -5.97 8.14 9.07
C ASN A 6 -6.63 6.87 8.49
N ASN A 7 -5.95 6.18 7.57
CA ASN A 7 -6.46 4.92 7.02
C ASN A 7 -6.49 3.83 8.09
N HIS A 8 -5.45 3.74 8.93
CA HIS A 8 -5.39 2.79 10.03
C HIS A 8 -6.56 2.98 11.01
N THR A 9 -6.81 4.21 11.47
CA THR A 9 -7.95 4.54 12.33
C THR A 9 -9.28 4.18 11.66
N SER A 10 -9.40 4.46 10.36
CA SER A 10 -10.61 4.13 9.59
C SER A 10 -10.86 2.62 9.51
N MET A 11 -9.81 1.80 9.38
CA MET A 11 -9.91 0.34 9.38
C MET A 11 -10.31 -0.21 10.76
N GLN A 12 -9.80 0.37 11.84
CA GLN A 12 -10.22 -0.01 13.21
C GLN A 12 -11.71 0.25 13.42
N GLU A 13 -12.20 1.44 13.03
CA GLU A 13 -13.63 1.75 13.14
C GLU A 13 -14.49 0.87 12.24
N TYR A 14 -14.00 0.54 11.04
CA TYR A 14 -14.69 -0.40 10.16
C TYR A 14 -14.79 -1.80 10.78
N SER A 15 -13.72 -2.31 11.38
CA SER A 15 -13.71 -3.57 12.15
C SER A 15 -14.78 -3.55 13.24
N ARG A 16 -14.80 -2.48 14.05
CA ARG A 16 -15.78 -2.30 15.14
C ARG A 16 -17.22 -2.36 14.64
N LEU A 17 -17.52 -1.71 13.50
CA LEU A 17 -18.85 -1.74 12.88
C LEU A 17 -19.22 -3.13 12.32
N LEU A 18 -18.24 -3.90 11.86
CA LEU A 18 -18.47 -5.27 11.37
C LEU A 18 -18.68 -6.25 12.53
N GLU A 19 -17.97 -6.08 13.64
CA GLU A 19 -18.17 -6.85 14.88
C GLU A 19 -19.58 -6.70 15.44
N GLU A 20 -20.17 -5.49 15.39
CA GLU A 20 -21.58 -5.25 15.75
C GLU A 20 -22.55 -6.13 14.95
N ARG A 21 -22.14 -6.56 13.75
CA ARG A 21 -22.91 -7.42 12.83
C ARG A 21 -22.45 -8.88 12.87
N ARG A 22 -21.54 -9.24 13.78
CA ARG A 22 -20.92 -10.57 13.92
C ARG A 22 -20.17 -11.02 12.66
N LEU A 23 -19.54 -10.06 11.98
CA LEU A 23 -18.65 -10.33 10.86
C LEU A 23 -17.21 -10.21 11.35
N GLU A 24 -16.42 -11.27 11.14
CA GLU A 24 -14.98 -11.24 11.44
C GLU A 24 -14.26 -10.38 10.39
N PHE A 25 -13.45 -9.45 10.88
CA PHE A 25 -12.63 -8.58 10.06
C PHE A 25 -11.33 -8.26 10.79
N ASP A 26 -10.19 -8.41 10.11
CA ASP A 26 -8.88 -8.03 10.63
C ASP A 26 -8.44 -6.71 9.96
N PRO A 27 -8.38 -5.58 10.69
CA PRO A 27 -8.03 -4.29 10.11
C PRO A 27 -6.57 -4.16 9.66
N VAL A 28 -5.70 -5.11 10.01
CA VAL A 28 -4.30 -5.19 9.58
C VAL A 28 -4.18 -6.06 8.33
N GLU A 29 -4.68 -7.30 8.39
CA GLU A 29 -4.56 -8.26 7.29
C GLU A 29 -5.51 -7.95 6.12
N GLN A 30 -6.65 -7.30 6.39
CA GLN A 30 -7.67 -6.94 5.39
C GLN A 30 -7.78 -5.44 5.18
N GLN A 31 -6.68 -4.72 5.43
CA GLN A 31 -6.62 -3.28 5.22
C GLN A 31 -6.95 -2.93 3.76
N ILE A 32 -7.92 -2.03 3.58
CA ILE A 32 -8.18 -1.40 2.29
C ILE A 32 -7.11 -0.32 2.09
N PRO A 33 -6.22 -0.44 1.08
CA PRO A 33 -5.18 0.55 0.87
C PRO A 33 -5.77 1.85 0.31
N CYS A 34 -5.35 2.98 0.89
CA CYS A 34 -5.68 4.28 0.32
C CYS A 34 -4.92 4.49 -1.00
N PHE A 35 -5.41 5.38 -1.88
CA PHE A 35 -4.77 5.64 -3.17
C PHE A 35 -3.26 5.98 -3.05
N PRO A 36 -2.82 6.84 -2.11
CA PRO A 36 -1.39 7.04 -1.85
C PRO A 36 -0.61 5.78 -1.48
N HIS A 37 -1.20 4.84 -0.72
CA HIS A 37 -0.55 3.56 -0.40
C HIS A 37 -0.38 2.68 -1.65
N ILE A 38 -1.36 2.65 -2.54
CA ILE A 38 -1.27 1.92 -3.81
C ILE A 38 -0.11 2.49 -4.64
N ILE A 39 -0.02 3.81 -4.78
CA ILE A 39 1.08 4.46 -5.50
C ILE A 39 2.44 4.11 -4.86
N ASN A 40 2.54 4.16 -3.52
CA ASN A 40 3.77 3.82 -2.83
C ASN A 40 4.22 2.37 -3.10
N ILE A 41 3.29 1.41 -3.07
CA ILE A 41 3.57 0.00 -3.40
C ILE A 41 4.06 -0.12 -4.85
N CYS A 42 3.35 0.47 -5.81
CA CYS A 42 3.74 0.40 -7.22
C CYS A 42 5.11 1.05 -7.48
N VAL A 43 5.36 2.23 -6.91
CA VAL A 43 6.66 2.92 -7.05
C VAL A 43 7.78 2.10 -6.43
N LYS A 44 7.55 1.50 -5.26
CA LYS A 44 8.53 0.62 -4.63
C LYS A 44 8.90 -0.55 -5.53
N HIS A 45 7.92 -1.24 -6.14
CA HIS A 45 8.20 -2.30 -7.10
C HIS A 45 9.02 -1.81 -8.29
N ILE A 46 8.69 -0.65 -8.86
CA ILE A 46 9.45 -0.07 -9.98
C ILE A 46 10.90 0.22 -9.57
N VAL A 47 11.11 0.83 -8.40
CA VAL A 47 12.44 1.17 -7.90
C VAL A 47 13.24 -0.09 -7.58
N ASP A 48 12.63 -1.09 -6.95
CA ASP A 48 13.29 -2.35 -6.61
C ASP A 48 13.77 -3.06 -7.88
N GLU A 49 12.91 -3.21 -8.89
CA GLU A 49 13.28 -3.79 -10.20
C GLU A 49 14.33 -2.95 -10.94
N TYR A 50 14.18 -1.63 -10.95
CA TYR A 50 15.17 -0.74 -11.56
C TYR A 50 16.55 -0.86 -10.90
N SER A 51 16.59 -1.04 -9.57
CA SER A 51 17.85 -1.10 -8.82
C SER A 51 18.70 -2.34 -9.10
N ILE A 52 18.07 -3.41 -9.62
CA ILE A 52 18.74 -4.67 -9.96
C ILE A 52 18.85 -4.91 -11.47
N ALA A 53 18.26 -4.04 -12.29
CA ALA A 53 18.31 -4.15 -13.73
C ALA A 53 19.74 -3.93 -14.25
N ASP A 54 20.17 -4.77 -15.20
CA ASP A 54 21.40 -4.55 -15.94
C ASP A 54 21.14 -3.59 -17.10
N PHE A 55 21.88 -2.49 -17.12
CA PHE A 55 21.79 -1.45 -18.15
C PHE A 55 22.99 -1.48 -19.11
N SER A 56 23.80 -2.54 -19.10
CA SER A 56 24.97 -2.69 -19.96
C SER A 56 24.65 -2.58 -21.46
N ASP A 57 23.45 -2.98 -21.87
CA ASP A 57 22.95 -2.91 -23.25
C ASP A 57 22.24 -1.59 -23.60
N VAL A 58 22.06 -0.68 -22.63
CA VAL A 58 21.48 0.64 -22.90
C VAL A 58 22.58 1.54 -23.44
N SER A 59 22.54 1.81 -24.75
CA SER A 59 23.44 2.78 -25.38
C SER A 59 23.35 4.12 -24.67
N GLU A 60 24.47 4.82 -24.46
CA GLU A 60 24.48 6.17 -23.92
C GLU A 60 23.60 7.11 -24.76
N THR A 61 22.35 7.27 -24.35
CA THR A 61 21.48 8.35 -24.81
C THR A 61 21.46 9.40 -23.72
N TRP A 62 22.32 10.40 -23.90
CA TRP A 62 22.25 11.68 -23.20
C TRP A 62 21.57 12.73 -24.08
#